data_AF-A0A0M2PVG7-F1
#
_entry.id   AF-A0A0M2PVG7-F1
#
_cell.length_a   1.000
_cell.length_b   1.000
_cell.length_c   1.000
_cell.angle_alpha   90.00
_cell.angle_beta   90.00
_cell.angle_gamma   90.00
#
_symmetry.space_group_name_H-M   'P 1'
#
loop_
_entity.id
_entity.type
_entity.pdbx_description
1 polymer ?
#
loop_
_entity_poly.entity_id
_entity_poly.type
_entity_poly.pdbx_seq_one_letter_code
_entity_poly.pdbx_strand_id
1 'polypeptide(L)' 'MNLLMQVATGTEFHAMTVLTVLVVVGFVAAVTIGSIAWYNSKRPPGWETKGRPNFVPKFGRDDDNK' A
#
# COMPACT_ATOMS: atom_id res chain seq x y z
N MET A 1 2.28 47.09 -4.53
CA MET A 1 1.77 45.96 -5.34
C MET A 1 2.10 44.58 -4.75
N ASN A 2 2.38 44.43 -3.45
CA ASN A 2 2.67 43.12 -2.84
C ASN A 2 1.42 42.41 -2.30
N LEU A 3 0.43 43.17 -1.84
CA LEU A 3 -0.79 42.63 -1.24
C LEU A 3 -1.65 41.87 -2.24
N LEU A 4 -1.74 42.35 -3.48
CA LEU A 4 -2.52 41.69 -4.54
C LEU A 4 -1.86 40.40 -5.03
N MET A 5 -0.52 40.39 -5.11
CA MET A 5 0.26 39.17 -5.37
C MET A 5 0.11 38.15 -4.24
N GLN A 6 0.19 38.59 -2.98
CA GLN A 6 0.07 37.72 -1.81
C GLN A 6 -1.34 37.16 -1.60
N VAL A 7 -2.39 37.89 -2.01
CA VAL A 7 -3.78 37.38 -2.02
C VAL A 7 -4.00 36.40 -3.17
N ALA A 8 -3.41 36.64 -4.34
CA ALA A 8 -3.45 35.70 -5.46
C ALA A 8 -2.72 34.39 -5.15
N THR A 9 -1.68 34.43 -4.32
CA THR A 9 -0.98 33.25 -3.77
C THR A 9 -1.53 32.79 -2.42
N GLY A 10 -2.55 33.44 -1.87
CA GLY A 10 -3.02 33.26 -0.49
C GLY A 10 -3.77 31.96 -0.20
N THR A 11 -3.89 31.06 -1.17
CA THR A 11 -4.40 29.71 -0.98
C THR A 11 -3.68 28.80 -1.97
N GLU A 12 -2.39 28.58 -1.75
CA GLU A 12 -1.63 27.63 -2.56
C GLU A 12 -2.15 26.23 -2.25
N PHE A 13 -2.95 25.67 -3.15
CA PHE A 13 -3.14 24.22 -3.19
C PHE A 13 -1.75 23.62 -3.38
N HIS A 14 -1.21 22.97 -2.34
CA HIS A 14 0.12 22.37 -2.36
C HIS A 14 0.06 21.11 -3.23
N ALA A 15 -0.14 21.29 -4.53
CA ALA A 15 -0.45 20.24 -5.49
C ALA A 15 0.59 19.13 -5.45
N MET A 16 1.87 19.51 -5.35
CA MET A 16 2.97 18.56 -5.26
C MET A 16 2.97 17.82 -3.92
N THR A 17 2.70 18.49 -2.78
CA THR A 17 2.59 17.84 -1.47
C THR A 17 1.44 16.83 -1.44
N VAL A 18 0.25 17.20 -1.94
CA VAL A 18 -0.91 16.31 -2.02
C VAL A 18 -0.63 15.12 -2.92
N LEU A 19 -0.03 15.35 -4.10
CA LEU A 19 0.37 14.28 -5.01
C LEU A 19 1.37 13.32 -4.36
N THR A 20 2.40 13.83 -3.69
CA THR A 20 3.38 13.01 -2.97
C THR A 20 2.71 12.14 -1.91
N VAL A 21 1.79 12.71 -1.12
CA VAL A 21 1.05 11.96 -0.09
C VAL A 21 0.23 10.83 -0.72
N LEU A 22 -0.51 11.11 -1.79
CA LEU A 22 -1.32 10.10 -2.48
C LEU A 22 -0.46 8.96 -3.04
N VAL A 23 0.68 9.29 -3.67
CA VAL A 23 1.61 8.29 -4.21
C VAL A 23 2.18 7.42 -3.10
N VAL A 24 2.63 8.02 -1.99
CA VAL A 24 3.20 7.26 -0.86
C VAL A 24 2.15 6.34 -0.23
N VAL A 25 0.97 6.87 0.06
CA VAL A 25 -0.12 6.08 0.66
C VAL A 25 -0.56 4.95 -0.28
N GLY A 26 -0.73 5.26 -1.56
CA GLY A 26 -1.09 4.27 -2.59
C GLY A 26 -0.03 3.19 -2.74
N PHE A 27 1.25 3.56 -2.74
CA PHE A 27 2.35 2.61 -2.78
C PHE A 27 2.36 1.69 -1.55
N VAL A 28 2.23 2.27 -0.35
CA VAL A 28 2.15 1.49 0.91
C VAL A 28 0.98 0.50 0.85
N ALA A 29 -0.20 0.96 0.45
CA ALA A 29 -1.37 0.08 0.29
C ALA A 29 -1.11 -1.04 -0.71
N ALA A 30 -0.51 -0.74 -1.87
CA ALA A 30 -0.21 -1.72 -2.91
C ALA A 30 0.79 -2.79 -2.43
N VAL A 31 1.89 -2.39 -1.78
CA VAL A 31 2.88 -3.36 -1.27
C VAL A 31 2.31 -4.20 -0.13
N THR A 32 1.50 -3.60 0.75
CA THR A 32 0.86 -4.35 1.85
C THR A 32 -0.10 -5.39 1.31
N ILE A 33 -1.06 -4.98 0.45
CA ILE A 33 -2.07 -5.89 -0.10
C ILE A 33 -1.41 -6.96 -0.99
N GLY A 34 -0.48 -6.56 -1.86
CA GLY A 34 0.24 -7.47 -2.74
C GLY A 34 1.03 -8.52 -1.96
N SER A 35 1.72 -8.11 -0.88
CA SER A 35 2.44 -9.05 -0.02
C SER A 35 1.50 -10.05 0.63
N ILE A 36 0.38 -9.58 1.21
CA ILE A 36 -0.58 -10.47 1.85
C ILE A 36 -1.17 -11.45 0.83
N ALA A 37 -1.53 -10.99 -0.37
CA ALA A 37 -2.06 -11.83 -1.44
C ALA A 37 -1.04 -12.89 -1.89
N TRP A 38 0.22 -12.50 -2.10
CA TRP A 38 1.29 -13.42 -2.49
C TRP A 38 1.51 -14.52 -1.45
N TYR A 39 1.57 -14.14 -0.17
CA TYR A 39 1.75 -15.07 0.94
C TYR A 39 0.56 -16.01 1.22
N ASN A 40 -0.63 -15.67 0.73
CA ASN A 40 -1.81 -16.54 0.74
C ASN A 40 -2.02 -17.27 -0.61
N SER A 41 -1.16 -17.06 -1.61
CA SER A 41 -1.25 -17.73 -2.90
C SER A 41 -0.64 -19.14 -2.88
N LYS A 42 -0.87 -19.92 -3.95
CA LYS A 42 -0.21 -21.22 -4.14
C LYS A 42 1.31 -21.03 -4.18
N ARG A 43 2.03 -21.88 -3.46
CA ARG A 43 3.49 -21.81 -3.37
C ARG A 43 4.13 -22.20 -4.71
N PRO A 44 5.21 -21.53 -5.13
CA PRO A 44 5.98 -21.96 -6.28
C PRO A 44 6.71 -23.28 -5.98
N PRO A 45 7.13 -24.03 -7.01
CA PRO A 45 7.92 -25.25 -6.83
C PRO A 45 9.19 -25.00 -6.00
N GLY A 46 9.53 -25.92 -5.09
CA GLY A 46 10.69 -25.84 -4.19
C GLY A 46 10.45 -25.06 -2.89
N TRP A 47 9.22 -24.55 -2.66
CA TRP A 47 8.81 -23.82 -1.45
C TRP A 47 7.79 -24.59 -0.60
N GLU A 48 7.66 -25.89 -0.83
CA GLU A 48 6.67 -26.75 -0.18
C GLU A 48 6.83 -26.76 1.35
N THR A 49 8.07 -26.70 1.84
CA THR A 49 8.41 -26.68 3.27
C THR A 49 8.36 -25.28 3.90
N LYS A 50 8.19 -24.22 3.11
CA LYS A 50 8.23 -22.84 3.58
C LYS A 50 6.84 -22.35 3.99
N GLY A 51 6.63 -22.22 5.29
CA GLY A 51 5.43 -21.60 5.85
C GLY A 51 5.33 -20.11 5.54
N ARG A 52 4.10 -19.62 5.59
CA ARG A 52 3.81 -18.20 5.56
C ARG A 52 4.28 -17.52 6.86
N PRO A 53 4.78 -16.28 6.83
CA PRO A 53 5.13 -15.55 8.05
C PRO A 53 3.93 -15.34 9.00
N ASN A 54 4.19 -15.34 10.31
CA ASN A 54 3.15 -15.27 11.36
C ASN A 54 2.37 -13.94 11.37
N PHE A 55 2.98 -12.85 10.90
CA PHE A 55 2.35 -11.52 10.89
C PHE A 55 1.43 -11.28 9.70
N VAL A 56 1.41 -12.19 8.71
CA VAL A 56 0.51 -12.08 7.56
C VAL A 56 -0.88 -12.60 7.98
N PRO A 57 -1.99 -11.89 7.71
CA PRO A 57 -3.34 -12.38 7.95
C PRO A 57 -3.75 -13.47 6.96
N LYS A 58 -4.40 -14.55 7.43
CA LYS A 58 -4.84 -15.68 6.57
C LYS A 58 -6.22 -15.34 6.01
N PHE A 59 -6.43 -15.61 4.73
CA PHE A 59 -7.71 -15.40 4.08
C PHE A 59 -8.25 -16.73 3.54
N GLY A 60 -9.46 -17.13 3.95
CA GLY A 60 -10.07 -18.43 3.63
C GLY A 60 -10.55 -19.15 4.88
N ARG A 61 -11.52 -20.07 4.73
CA ARG A 61 -11.98 -20.97 5.80
C ARG A 61 -10.91 -22.05 6.04
N ASP A 62 -10.88 -22.60 7.26
CA ASP A 62 -9.87 -23.54 7.79
C ASP A 62 -9.72 -24.89 7.03
N ASP A 63 -10.38 -25.04 5.89
CA ASP A 63 -10.59 -26.30 5.17
C ASP A 63 -9.47 -26.62 4.15
N ASP A 64 -8.42 -25.79 4.06
CA ASP A 64 -7.21 -26.01 3.26
C ASP A 64 -6.17 -26.90 3.98
N ASN A 65 -6.53 -27.45 5.14
CA ASN A 65 -5.76 -28.43 5.91
C ASN A 65 -6.24 -29.86 5.57
N LYS A 66 -6.00 -30.32 4.33
CA LYS A 66 -6.08 -31.75 3.97
C LYS A 66 -5.02 -32.12 2.94
#